data_AF-A0A0M4E0I1-F1
#
_entry.id   AF-A0A0M4E0I1-F1
#
_cell.length_a   1.000
_cell.length_b   1.000
_cell.length_c   1.000
_cell.angle_alpha   90.00
_cell.angle_beta   90.00
_cell.angle_gamma   90.00
#
_symmetry.space_group_name_H-M   'P 1'
#
loop_
_entity.id
_entity.type
_entity.pdbx_description
1 polymer ?
#
loop_
_entity_poly.entity_id
_entity_poly.type
_entity_poly.pdbx_seq_one_letter_code
_entity_poly.pdbx_strand_id
1 'polypeptide(L)'
;MSADHIIDDREKSLFQVNREVFTSQEVFEEERRRIFDTSWLFVGHETEIPRKNDFRTRDVGGRSVIFNRDRHGDVRVLLNTCLHRGASVCRHKSGNAKIFTCFYHGWAYRNSGELVNVPADEDYAVSPSEVYGSLHSPRIDSYRGFWFVNFDREAEDLRSWLGTSAYLFDLVCDQSPDGVEVITGTHNYTLQANWKLLVENSVDGYHAKSVHHTYFEMMLELGQTPPMLGADATNGVPPAGLGTEFGNGHSTLMYPGNGLPLANEHVQRSLAELRAKAVERFGESYASAVFNLARNSVFFPSFVLIDLNFGMIIRTITPLGPAKTEVASWQLVPRGIDQESLQYRIDNSLTFWGPAGLATPDDVEALEQAQRGFSALREVTWSDISKGMGKKRPAANDELQMRAWWRQWHKVMNGVDLPSEVEEFVPFDQQHRPRPVDALPKA
;
A
#
# COMPACT_ATOMS: atom_id res chain seq x y z
N MET A 1 15.13 -17.91 22.19
CA MET A 1 14.69 -18.95 21.23
C MET A 1 13.28 -18.56 20.84
N SER A 2 13.07 -18.06 19.62
CA SER A 2 11.72 -17.67 19.17
C SER A 2 10.85 -18.91 19.13
N ALA A 3 9.65 -18.87 19.72
CA ALA A 3 8.62 -19.85 19.42
C ALA A 3 8.36 -19.84 17.91
N ASP A 4 8.12 -21.01 17.33
CA ASP A 4 7.66 -21.09 15.95
C ASP A 4 6.22 -20.56 15.90
N HIS A 5 6.03 -19.41 15.26
CA HIS A 5 4.74 -18.71 15.24
C HIS A 5 3.85 -19.17 14.07
N ILE A 6 4.37 -20.02 13.18
CA ILE A 6 3.64 -20.49 12.00
C ILE A 6 3.73 -22.01 11.92
N ILE A 7 2.59 -22.65 11.66
CA ILE A 7 2.54 -24.04 11.22
C ILE A 7 2.23 -24.00 9.73
N ASP A 8 3.11 -24.54 8.89
CA ASP A 8 2.91 -24.72 7.45
C ASP A 8 3.05 -26.21 7.09
N ASP A 9 2.01 -27.00 7.36
CA ASP A 9 1.97 -28.45 7.11
C ASP A 9 1.32 -28.73 5.75
N ARG A 10 2.18 -28.91 4.73
CA ARG A 10 1.77 -29.16 3.35
C ARG A 10 1.08 -30.50 3.15
N GLU A 11 1.42 -31.51 3.93
CA GLU A 11 0.83 -32.85 3.82
C GLU A 11 -0.61 -32.84 4.33
N LYS A 12 -0.87 -32.11 5.42
CA LYS A 12 -2.21 -31.97 5.99
C LYS A 12 -3.02 -30.82 5.39
N SER A 13 -2.43 -30.03 4.50
CA SER A 13 -3.02 -28.78 4.00
C SER A 13 -3.49 -27.87 5.13
N LEU A 14 -2.63 -27.74 6.14
CA LEU A 14 -2.89 -26.98 7.36
C LEU A 14 -1.89 -25.82 7.46
N PHE A 15 -2.43 -24.61 7.57
CA PHE A 15 -1.66 -23.40 7.86
C PHE A 15 -2.24 -22.69 9.07
N GLN A 16 -1.43 -22.47 10.10
CA GLN A 16 -1.88 -21.79 11.31
C GLN A 16 -0.89 -20.73 11.75
N VAL A 17 -1.42 -19.65 12.33
CA VAL A 17 -0.64 -18.55 12.91
C VAL A 17 -0.91 -18.47 14.40
N ASN A 18 0.15 -18.44 15.20
CA ASN A 18 0.06 -18.29 16.64
C ASN A 18 -0.40 -16.87 16.98
N ARG A 19 -1.50 -16.74 17.71
CA ARG A 19 -2.13 -15.46 18.05
C ARG A 19 -1.28 -14.56 18.94
N GLU A 20 -0.20 -15.08 19.52
CA GLU A 20 0.82 -14.29 20.22
C GLU A 20 1.37 -13.17 19.33
N VAL A 21 1.49 -13.39 18.01
CA VAL A 21 1.98 -12.37 17.07
C VAL A 21 1.10 -11.11 17.01
N PHE A 22 -0.16 -11.21 17.43
CA PHE A 22 -1.09 -10.08 17.45
C PHE A 22 -1.17 -9.38 18.81
N THR A 23 -0.46 -9.87 19.83
CA THR A 23 -0.62 -9.39 21.22
C THR A 23 0.69 -9.12 21.94
N SER A 24 1.79 -9.82 21.60
CA SER A 24 3.08 -9.67 22.27
C SER A 24 3.77 -8.33 21.94
N GLN A 25 4.24 -7.67 22.99
CA GLN A 25 5.08 -6.48 22.89
C GLN A 25 6.49 -6.84 22.39
N GLU A 26 7.05 -8.00 22.78
CA GLU A 26 8.35 -8.44 22.29
C GLU A 26 8.32 -8.71 20.78
N VAL A 27 7.27 -9.39 20.29
CA VAL A 27 7.09 -9.61 18.84
C VAL A 27 6.99 -8.27 18.11
N PHE A 28 6.21 -7.33 18.64
CA PHE A 28 6.06 -5.99 18.05
C PHE A 28 7.39 -5.23 17.92
N GLU A 29 8.23 -5.28 18.95
CA GLU A 29 9.55 -4.63 18.92
C GLU A 29 10.50 -5.29 17.92
N GLU A 30 10.43 -6.61 17.77
CA GLU A 30 11.17 -7.33 16.75
C GLU A 30 10.65 -7.02 15.34
N GLU A 31 9.34 -6.92 15.13
CA GLU A 31 8.74 -6.52 13.85
C GLU A 31 9.23 -5.13 13.43
N ARG A 32 9.30 -4.16 14.38
CA ARG A 32 9.86 -2.84 14.07
C ARG A 32 11.29 -2.94 13.52
N ARG A 33 12.15 -3.72 14.17
CA ARG A 33 13.57 -3.86 13.78
C ARG A 33 13.79 -4.73 12.55
N ARG A 34 13.00 -5.78 12.35
CA ARG A 34 13.23 -6.75 11.26
C ARG A 34 12.41 -6.48 10.03
N ILE A 35 11.24 -5.85 10.16
CA ILE A 35 10.33 -5.59 9.05
C ILE A 35 10.40 -4.11 8.66
N PHE A 36 10.02 -3.21 9.57
CA PHE A 36 9.88 -1.79 9.22
C PHE A 36 11.21 -1.06 9.01
N ASP A 37 12.30 -1.57 9.56
CA ASP A 37 13.64 -1.01 9.36
C ASP A 37 14.34 -1.53 8.10
N THR A 38 13.87 -2.63 7.51
CA THR A 38 14.58 -3.34 6.43
C THR A 38 13.75 -3.49 5.15
N SER A 39 12.44 -3.25 5.21
CA SER A 39 11.54 -3.37 4.06
C SER A 39 11.32 -2.02 3.36
N TRP A 40 10.95 -2.07 2.08
CA TRP A 40 10.48 -0.90 1.36
C TRP A 40 9.10 -0.48 1.88
N LEU A 41 8.98 0.79 2.29
CA LEU A 41 7.76 1.39 2.83
C LEU A 41 7.31 2.55 1.94
N PHE A 42 6.02 2.58 1.57
CA PHE A 42 5.48 3.67 0.76
C PHE A 42 5.57 5.00 1.50
N VAL A 43 6.14 6.02 0.86
CA VAL A 43 6.26 7.38 1.43
C VAL A 43 5.31 8.38 0.78
N GLY A 44 4.95 8.21 -0.50
CA GLY A 44 4.07 9.15 -1.20
C GLY A 44 4.10 8.98 -2.71
N HIS A 45 3.19 9.66 -3.41
CA HIS A 45 3.21 9.73 -4.87
C HIS A 45 3.84 11.05 -5.32
N GLU A 46 4.57 11.05 -6.45
CA GLU A 46 5.30 12.23 -6.92
C GLU A 46 4.39 13.44 -7.22
N THR A 47 3.12 13.21 -7.54
CA THR A 47 2.14 14.26 -7.84
C THR A 47 1.74 15.06 -6.60
N GLU A 48 2.12 14.59 -5.41
CA GLU A 48 1.92 15.33 -4.17
C GLU A 48 2.95 16.45 -3.96
N ILE A 49 4.06 16.38 -4.70
CA ILE A 49 5.18 17.35 -4.72
C ILE A 49 5.55 17.72 -6.18
N PRO A 50 4.59 18.24 -6.97
CA PRO A 50 4.77 18.41 -8.40
C PRO A 50 5.79 19.49 -8.76
N ARG A 51 6.00 20.49 -7.89
CA ARG A 51 6.89 21.63 -8.16
C ARG A 51 8.15 21.55 -7.32
N LYS A 52 9.20 22.18 -7.83
CA LYS A 52 10.45 22.39 -7.08
C LYS A 52 10.14 23.03 -5.72
N ASN A 53 10.78 22.49 -4.69
CA ASN A 53 10.64 22.88 -3.28
C ASN A 53 9.35 22.45 -2.60
N ASP A 54 8.41 21.78 -3.28
CA ASP A 54 7.23 21.21 -2.62
C ASP A 54 7.65 20.09 -1.65
N PHE A 55 6.97 20.02 -0.50
CA PHE A 55 7.20 18.97 0.48
C PHE A 55 5.91 18.50 1.16
N ARG A 56 5.97 17.27 1.67
CA ARG A 56 5.03 16.66 2.60
C ARG A 56 5.81 16.11 3.79
N THR A 57 5.28 16.23 5.01
CA THR A 57 5.85 15.53 6.18
C THR A 57 4.95 14.38 6.58
N ARG A 58 5.53 13.21 6.87
CA ARG A 58 4.81 11.99 7.22
C ARG A 58 5.60 11.17 8.23
N ASP A 59 4.93 10.26 8.92
CA ASP A 59 5.59 9.24 9.72
C ASP A 59 5.60 7.92 8.94
N VAL A 60 6.79 7.34 8.74
CA VAL A 60 6.98 6.11 7.97
C VAL A 60 7.89 5.18 8.77
N GLY A 61 7.46 3.95 9.04
CA GLY A 61 8.20 3.01 9.88
C GLY A 61 8.49 3.54 11.28
N GLY A 62 7.61 4.38 11.83
CA GLY A 62 7.79 5.04 13.13
C GLY A 62 8.82 6.18 13.14
N ARG A 63 9.23 6.68 11.96
CA ARG A 63 10.16 7.81 11.82
C ARG A 63 9.50 8.96 11.07
N SER A 64 9.61 10.17 11.61
CA SER A 64 9.14 11.38 10.91
C SER A 64 10.09 11.72 9.76
N VAL A 65 9.53 11.91 8.58
CA VAL A 65 10.26 12.22 7.35
C VAL A 65 9.70 13.45 6.63
N ILE A 66 10.55 14.10 5.85
CA ILE A 66 10.20 15.14 4.88
C ILE A 66 10.37 14.54 3.49
N PHE A 67 9.26 14.28 2.80
CA PHE A 67 9.23 13.89 1.39
C PHE A 67 9.13 15.15 0.54
N ASN A 68 10.17 15.47 -0.23
CA ASN A 68 10.22 16.74 -0.95
C ASN A 68 10.85 16.62 -2.33
N ARG A 69 10.51 17.58 -3.19
CA ARG A 69 11.25 17.84 -4.43
C ARG A 69 12.20 18.99 -4.17
N ASP A 70 13.50 18.78 -4.31
CA ASP A 70 14.47 19.82 -4.01
C ASP A 70 14.51 20.92 -5.10
N ARG A 71 15.38 21.92 -4.92
CA ARG A 71 15.53 23.04 -5.86
C ARG A 71 16.01 22.62 -7.25
N HIS A 72 16.70 21.49 -7.35
CA HIS A 72 17.21 20.96 -8.61
C HIS A 72 16.15 20.12 -9.32
N GLY A 73 15.16 19.63 -8.58
CA GLY A 73 14.05 18.84 -9.09
C GLY A 73 14.11 17.38 -8.65
N ASP A 74 15.15 16.99 -7.92
CA ASP A 74 15.31 15.64 -7.41
C ASP A 74 14.35 15.41 -6.24
N VAL A 75 13.75 14.22 -6.19
CA VAL A 75 12.95 13.82 -5.04
C VAL A 75 13.87 13.32 -3.93
N ARG A 76 13.59 13.75 -2.70
CA ARG A 76 14.34 13.45 -1.48
C ARG A 76 13.38 12.99 -0.40
N VAL A 77 13.87 12.11 0.48
CA VAL A 77 13.25 11.84 1.77
C VAL A 77 14.30 12.12 2.83
N LEU A 78 14.03 13.05 3.74
CA LEU A 78 14.95 13.44 4.79
C LEU A 78 14.35 13.08 6.15
N LEU A 79 15.13 12.53 7.08
CA LEU A 79 14.67 12.37 8.45
C LEU A 79 14.39 13.75 9.06
N ASN A 80 13.19 13.95 9.59
CA ASN A 80 12.73 15.20 10.15
C ASN A 80 13.24 15.39 11.59
N THR A 81 14.57 15.37 11.76
CA THR A 81 15.24 15.47 13.06
C THR A 81 16.47 16.34 12.95
N CYS A 82 16.49 17.44 13.70
CA CYS A 82 17.61 18.38 13.70
C CYS A 82 18.87 17.71 14.29
N LEU A 83 20.01 17.84 13.62
CA LEU A 83 21.29 17.25 14.03
C LEU A 83 21.81 17.81 15.37
N HIS A 84 21.29 18.95 15.84
CA HIS A 84 21.68 19.54 17.12
C HIS A 84 21.05 18.83 18.33
N ARG A 85 19.70 18.85 18.45
CA ARG A 85 18.97 18.33 19.63
C ARG A 85 17.76 17.46 19.27
N GLY A 86 17.63 17.04 18.02
CA GLY A 86 16.57 16.13 17.57
C GLY A 86 15.18 16.76 17.38
N ALA A 87 15.03 18.07 17.55
CA ALA A 87 13.76 18.75 17.28
C ALA A 87 13.37 18.60 15.80
N SER A 88 12.09 18.40 15.52
CA SER A 88 11.58 18.36 14.14
C SER A 88 11.93 19.65 13.40
N VAL A 89 12.55 19.51 12.24
CA VAL A 89 13.01 20.65 11.43
C VAL A 89 11.84 21.30 10.70
N CYS A 90 10.89 20.50 10.23
CA CYS A 90 9.65 20.97 9.61
C CYS A 90 8.44 20.49 10.41
N ARG A 91 7.59 21.43 10.85
CA ARG A 91 6.36 21.14 11.62
C ARG A 91 5.08 21.22 10.79
N HIS A 92 5.18 21.66 9.54
CA HIS A 92 4.04 21.78 8.64
C HIS A 92 3.84 20.47 7.89
N LYS A 93 2.58 20.01 7.75
CA LYS A 93 2.26 18.79 7.00
C LYS A 93 2.63 18.87 5.52
N SER A 94 2.64 20.07 4.96
CA SER A 94 2.97 20.35 3.57
C SER A 94 3.33 21.80 3.34
N GLY A 95 3.99 22.08 2.22
CA GLY A 95 4.25 23.43 1.76
C GLY A 95 5.26 23.47 0.62
N ASN A 96 5.81 24.66 0.38
CA ASN A 96 6.91 24.88 -0.56
C ASN A 96 8.04 25.62 0.18
N ALA A 97 9.22 25.00 0.29
CA ALA A 97 10.33 25.55 1.06
C ALA A 97 11.71 25.18 0.47
N LYS A 98 12.56 26.19 0.28
CA LYS A 98 13.97 26.03 -0.14
C LYS A 98 14.89 25.64 1.03
N ILE A 99 14.53 26.10 2.23
CA ILE A 99 15.27 25.94 3.48
C ILE A 99 14.27 25.49 4.55
N PHE A 100 14.66 24.51 5.37
CA PHE A 100 13.97 24.11 6.58
C PHE A 100 14.76 24.61 7.79
N THR A 101 14.18 25.52 8.58
CA THR A 101 14.84 26.09 9.76
C THR A 101 14.26 25.48 11.03
N CYS A 102 15.12 24.83 11.82
CA CYS A 102 14.74 24.28 13.11
C CYS A 102 14.31 25.39 14.06
N PHE A 103 13.07 25.30 14.58
CA PHE A 103 12.49 26.32 15.44
C PHE A 103 13.21 26.49 16.79
N TYR A 104 14.03 25.52 17.19
CA TYR A 104 14.63 25.51 18.53
C TYR A 104 15.82 26.47 18.62
N HIS A 105 16.85 26.27 17.79
CA HIS A 105 18.08 27.08 17.83
C HIS A 105 18.45 27.66 16.45
N GLY A 106 17.53 27.65 15.49
CA GLY A 106 17.72 28.31 14.19
C GLY A 106 18.65 27.60 13.20
N TRP A 107 19.12 26.38 13.50
CA TRP A 107 19.89 25.59 12.51
C TRP A 107 19.05 25.39 11.25
N ALA A 108 19.60 25.77 10.10
CA ALA A 108 18.87 25.80 8.84
C ALA A 108 19.49 24.85 7.81
N TYR A 109 18.63 24.06 7.19
CA TYR A 109 19.01 23.03 6.25
C TYR A 109 18.42 23.36 4.88
N ARG A 110 19.19 23.20 3.80
CA ARG A 110 18.61 23.20 2.46
C ARG A 110 17.59 22.06 2.35
N ASN A 111 16.66 22.19 1.42
CA ASN A 111 15.75 21.09 1.09
C ASN A 111 16.44 19.88 0.41
N SER A 112 17.75 19.94 0.19
CA SER A 112 18.61 18.79 -0.11
C SER A 112 19.17 18.09 1.13
N GLY A 113 18.92 18.61 2.34
CA GLY A 113 19.39 18.09 3.63
C GLY A 113 20.62 18.80 4.21
N GLU A 114 21.42 19.46 3.36
CA GLU A 114 22.66 20.15 3.74
C GLU A 114 22.44 21.22 4.83
N LEU A 115 23.21 21.16 5.92
CA LEU A 115 23.24 22.19 6.97
C LEU A 115 23.97 23.43 6.44
N VAL A 116 23.25 24.54 6.31
CA VAL A 116 23.76 25.76 5.65
C VAL A 116 23.80 27.00 6.53
N ASN A 117 23.17 26.95 7.70
CA ASN A 117 23.29 28.02 8.67
C ASN A 117 23.22 27.46 10.09
N VAL A 118 24.16 27.91 10.91
CA VAL A 118 24.21 27.71 12.35
C VAL A 118 24.32 29.11 12.96
N PRO A 119 23.36 29.55 13.79
CA PRO A 119 23.51 30.80 14.52
C PRO A 119 24.71 30.77 15.45
N ALA A 120 25.50 31.85 15.48
CA ALA A 120 26.74 31.96 16.24
C ALA A 120 27.75 30.83 15.93
N ASP A 121 27.92 30.51 14.64
CA ASP A 121 28.86 29.46 14.19
C ASP A 121 30.30 29.77 14.63
N GLU A 122 30.66 31.05 14.70
CA GLU A 122 31.96 31.55 15.15
C GLU A 122 32.32 31.17 16.60
N ASP A 123 31.34 30.83 17.44
CA ASP A 123 31.55 30.38 18.82
C ASP A 123 31.93 28.89 18.90
N TYR A 124 31.82 28.14 17.80
CA TYR A 124 32.25 26.75 17.73
C TYR A 124 33.73 26.65 17.33
N ALA A 125 34.49 25.81 18.04
CA ALA A 125 35.89 25.54 17.68
C ALA A 125 36.05 24.87 16.30
N VAL A 126 35.02 24.11 15.87
CA VAL A 126 34.87 23.54 14.53
C VAL A 126 33.41 23.72 14.13
N SER A 127 33.15 24.26 12.93
CA SER A 127 31.77 24.54 12.48
C SER A 127 30.95 23.24 12.47
N PRO A 128 29.72 23.23 13.03
CA PRO A 128 28.87 22.04 12.97
C PRO A 128 28.53 21.61 11.54
N SER A 129 28.58 22.53 10.57
CA SER A 129 28.41 22.20 9.15
C SER A 129 29.51 21.25 8.64
N GLU A 130 30.75 21.40 9.12
CA GLU A 130 31.89 20.54 8.77
C GLU A 130 31.84 19.18 9.48
N VAL A 131 31.23 19.12 10.66
CA VAL A 131 31.12 17.89 11.46
C VAL A 131 29.95 17.01 11.02
N TYR A 132 28.76 17.60 10.85
CA TYR A 132 27.51 16.84 10.65
C TYR A 132 27.06 16.80 9.18
N GLY A 133 27.38 17.83 8.38
CA GLY A 133 27.09 17.88 6.95
C GLY A 133 25.63 18.03 6.56
N SER A 134 24.80 16.99 6.72
CA SER A 134 23.43 16.95 6.19
C SER A 134 22.46 16.13 7.05
N LEU A 135 21.17 16.46 6.96
CA LEU A 135 20.10 15.58 7.43
C LEU A 135 20.23 14.20 6.77
N HIS A 136 19.98 13.16 7.55
CA HIS A 136 20.05 11.80 7.05
C HIS A 136 18.96 11.55 5.99
N SER A 137 19.37 11.07 4.82
CA SER A 137 18.48 10.57 3.77
C SER A 137 18.56 9.04 3.75
N PRO A 138 17.48 8.32 4.10
CA PRO A 138 17.41 6.86 3.89
C PRO A 138 17.46 6.51 2.39
N ARG A 139 17.54 5.20 2.07
CA ARG A 139 17.41 4.75 0.68
C ARG A 139 16.01 5.07 0.20
N ILE A 140 15.93 5.59 -1.02
CA ILE A 140 14.67 5.86 -1.69
C ILE A 140 14.75 5.36 -3.12
N ASP A 141 13.62 4.93 -3.63
CA ASP A 141 13.47 4.59 -5.04
C ASP A 141 11.98 4.75 -5.41
N SER A 142 11.69 4.71 -6.71
CA SER A 142 10.33 4.87 -7.21
C SER A 142 9.99 3.91 -8.32
N TYR A 143 8.72 3.53 -8.38
CA TYR A 143 8.16 2.81 -9.51
C TYR A 143 6.89 3.52 -9.98
N ARG A 144 6.85 3.97 -11.23
CA ARG A 144 5.69 4.67 -11.84
C ARG A 144 5.17 5.85 -11.00
N GLY A 145 6.05 6.60 -10.34
CA GLY A 145 5.69 7.76 -9.50
C GLY A 145 5.35 7.43 -8.04
N PHE A 146 5.26 6.15 -7.67
CA PHE A 146 5.13 5.70 -6.29
C PHE A 146 6.51 5.64 -5.64
N TRP A 147 6.73 6.47 -4.63
CA TRP A 147 8.00 6.55 -3.91
C TRP A 147 7.97 5.69 -2.66
N PHE A 148 9.08 4.97 -2.45
CA PHE A 148 9.30 4.13 -1.29
C PHE A 148 10.59 4.53 -0.58
N VAL A 149 10.65 4.24 0.71
CA VAL A 149 11.82 4.42 1.57
C VAL A 149 12.23 3.08 2.18
N ASN A 150 13.52 2.85 2.31
CA ASN A 150 14.09 1.74 3.08
C ASN A 150 15.17 2.28 4.03
N PHE A 151 15.10 1.89 5.31
CA PHE A 151 16.04 2.36 6.33
C PHE A 151 17.30 1.49 6.43
N ASP A 152 17.31 0.32 5.81
CA ASP A 152 18.49 -0.51 5.63
C ASP A 152 19.27 -0.04 4.39
N ARG A 153 20.56 0.24 4.59
CA ARG A 153 21.46 0.68 3.52
C ARG A 153 21.85 -0.45 2.58
N GLU A 154 21.78 -1.69 3.04
CA GLU A 154 22.12 -2.88 2.28
C GLU A 154 20.89 -3.57 1.68
N ALA A 155 19.72 -2.93 1.78
CA ALA A 155 18.49 -3.44 1.18
C ALA A 155 18.62 -3.67 -0.32
N GLU A 156 17.92 -4.70 -0.80
CA GLU A 156 17.76 -4.94 -2.23
C GLU A 156 17.09 -3.75 -2.94
N ASP A 157 17.28 -3.67 -4.26
CA ASP A 157 16.68 -2.64 -5.10
C ASP A 157 15.14 -2.77 -5.12
N LEU A 158 14.42 -1.65 -5.20
CA LEU A 158 12.94 -1.63 -5.19
C LEU A 158 12.35 -2.51 -6.30
N ARG A 159 12.98 -2.52 -7.47
CA ARG A 159 12.51 -3.33 -8.61
C ARG A 159 12.67 -4.83 -8.36
N SER A 160 13.72 -5.24 -7.66
CA SER A 160 13.95 -6.63 -7.26
C SER A 160 12.93 -7.05 -6.20
N TRP A 161 12.71 -6.19 -5.21
CA TRP A 161 11.69 -6.39 -4.17
C TRP A 161 10.28 -6.50 -4.76
N LEU A 162 9.88 -5.59 -5.66
CA LEU A 162 8.58 -5.65 -6.34
C LEU A 162 8.44 -6.92 -7.20
N GLY A 163 9.53 -7.38 -7.81
CA GLY A 163 9.52 -8.54 -8.70
C GLY A 163 8.44 -8.44 -9.77
N THR A 164 7.63 -9.50 -9.91
CA THR A 164 6.52 -9.55 -10.87
C THR A 164 5.31 -8.72 -10.44
N SER A 165 5.18 -8.38 -9.16
CA SER A 165 4.08 -7.55 -8.63
C SER A 165 4.12 -6.11 -9.15
N ALA A 166 5.27 -5.65 -9.66
CA ALA A 166 5.40 -4.35 -10.36
C ALA A 166 4.37 -4.18 -11.49
N TYR A 167 3.93 -5.28 -12.09
CA TYR A 167 2.88 -5.28 -13.11
C TYR A 167 1.55 -4.69 -12.60
N LEU A 168 1.21 -4.85 -11.32
CA LEU A 168 -0.02 -4.32 -10.75
C LEU A 168 -0.03 -2.78 -10.74
N PHE A 169 1.12 -2.15 -10.53
CA PHE A 169 1.28 -0.70 -10.67
C PHE A 169 1.14 -0.25 -12.12
N ASP A 170 1.65 -1.04 -13.07
CA ASP A 170 1.48 -0.75 -14.50
C ASP A 170 -0.01 -0.71 -14.86
N LEU A 171 -0.78 -1.73 -14.44
CA LEU A 171 -2.23 -1.77 -14.69
C LEU A 171 -2.96 -0.54 -14.14
N VAL A 172 -2.65 -0.12 -12.92
CA VAL A 172 -3.24 1.08 -12.30
C VAL A 172 -2.87 2.33 -13.09
N CYS A 173 -1.58 2.48 -13.43
CA CYS A 173 -1.07 3.67 -14.10
C CYS A 173 -1.56 3.78 -15.55
N ASP A 174 -1.72 2.65 -16.24
CA ASP A 174 -2.08 2.59 -17.66
C ASP A 174 -3.59 2.76 -17.91
N GLN A 175 -4.38 3.13 -16.88
CA GLN A 175 -5.75 3.65 -17.04
C GLN A 175 -5.80 5.02 -17.74
N SER A 176 -4.70 5.77 -17.77
CA SER A 176 -4.56 7.01 -18.55
C SER A 176 -3.19 7.05 -19.23
N PRO A 177 -3.09 7.63 -20.45
CA PRO A 177 -1.80 7.76 -21.13
C PRO A 177 -0.75 8.54 -20.33
N ASP A 178 -1.20 9.46 -19.48
CA ASP A 178 -0.35 10.33 -18.66
C ASP A 178 -0.14 9.79 -17.23
N GLY A 179 -0.58 8.56 -16.96
CA GLY A 179 -0.48 7.92 -15.65
C GLY A 179 -1.60 8.34 -14.69
N VAL A 180 -1.32 8.22 -13.39
CA VAL A 180 -2.27 8.56 -12.32
C VAL A 180 -1.77 9.73 -11.48
N GLU A 181 -2.68 10.33 -10.72
CA GLU A 181 -2.38 11.35 -9.72
C GLU A 181 -3.17 11.15 -8.42
N VAL A 182 -2.56 11.56 -7.32
CA VAL A 182 -3.20 11.59 -6.01
C VAL A 182 -4.07 12.84 -5.88
N ILE A 183 -5.34 12.65 -5.52
CA ILE A 183 -6.23 13.75 -5.17
C ILE A 183 -5.79 14.37 -3.83
N THR A 184 -5.85 15.69 -3.73
CA THR A 184 -5.53 16.40 -2.49
C THR A 184 -6.48 15.98 -1.37
N GLY A 185 -5.93 15.46 -0.28
CA GLY A 185 -6.69 15.02 0.88
C GLY A 185 -6.03 13.78 1.49
N THR A 186 -6.43 13.43 2.70
CA THR A 186 -6.01 12.17 3.32
C THR A 186 -7.11 11.72 4.26
N HIS A 187 -7.52 10.47 4.12
CA HIS A 187 -8.35 9.80 5.09
C HIS A 187 -7.46 9.17 6.15
N ASN A 188 -7.64 9.56 7.41
CA ASN A 188 -6.91 8.98 8.53
C ASN A 188 -7.92 8.43 9.54
N TYR A 189 -7.67 7.22 10.02
CA TYR A 189 -8.43 6.61 11.10
C TYR A 189 -7.55 5.63 11.87
N THR A 190 -8.00 5.24 13.05
CA THR A 190 -7.29 4.28 13.91
C THR A 190 -8.21 3.13 14.27
N LEU A 191 -7.62 1.95 14.47
CA LEU A 191 -8.30 0.77 15.00
C LEU A 191 -7.56 0.23 16.23
N GLN A 192 -8.30 -0.26 17.22
CA GLN A 192 -7.78 -0.96 18.41
C GLN A 192 -7.51 -2.44 18.09
N ALA A 193 -6.71 -2.67 17.05
CA ALA A 193 -6.32 -3.99 16.61
C ALA A 193 -4.89 -3.98 16.05
N ASN A 194 -4.26 -5.15 16.02
CA ASN A 194 -2.95 -5.35 15.44
C ASN A 194 -2.96 -5.05 13.93
N TRP A 195 -1.89 -4.43 13.45
CA TRP A 195 -1.76 -3.97 12.06
C TRP A 195 -1.87 -5.12 11.05
N LYS A 196 -1.42 -6.32 11.41
CA LYS A 196 -1.44 -7.51 10.53
C LYS A 196 -2.84 -7.97 10.18
N LEU A 197 -3.81 -7.79 11.08
CA LEU A 197 -5.21 -8.14 10.82
C LEU A 197 -5.81 -7.36 9.65
N LEU A 198 -5.48 -6.06 9.54
CA LEU A 198 -5.95 -5.25 8.42
C LEU A 198 -5.20 -5.57 7.12
N VAL A 199 -3.94 -6.01 7.23
CA VAL A 199 -3.18 -6.50 6.07
C VAL A 199 -3.82 -7.76 5.51
N GLU A 200 -4.14 -8.74 6.35
CA GLU A 200 -4.89 -9.95 5.96
C GLU A 200 -6.24 -9.61 5.33
N ASN A 201 -7.05 -8.79 6.01
CA ASN A 201 -8.36 -8.34 5.55
C ASN A 201 -8.30 -7.65 4.18
N SER A 202 -7.23 -6.91 3.89
CA SER A 202 -7.08 -6.20 2.61
C SER A 202 -6.96 -7.13 1.40
N VAL A 203 -6.61 -8.40 1.60
CA VAL A 203 -6.58 -9.46 0.57
C VAL A 203 -7.45 -10.66 0.94
N ASP A 204 -8.50 -10.42 1.74
CA ASP A 204 -9.48 -11.42 2.13
C ASP A 204 -10.78 -11.30 1.33
N GLY A 205 -11.00 -12.17 0.34
CA GLY A 205 -12.27 -12.24 -0.36
C GLY A 205 -13.38 -12.99 0.40
N TYR A 206 -13.07 -13.63 1.53
CA TYR A 206 -14.01 -14.48 2.26
C TYR A 206 -14.95 -13.69 3.16
N HIS A 207 -14.44 -12.70 3.91
CA HIS A 207 -15.28 -11.89 4.81
C HIS A 207 -16.30 -11.02 4.07
N ALA A 208 -16.06 -10.70 2.79
CA ALA A 208 -16.78 -9.65 2.09
C ALA A 208 -18.31 -9.86 2.13
N LYS A 209 -18.79 -11.09 1.91
CA LYS A 209 -20.23 -11.39 1.89
C LYS A 209 -20.91 -11.30 3.24
N SER A 210 -20.19 -11.61 4.32
CA SER A 210 -20.75 -11.63 5.68
C SER A 210 -20.64 -10.29 6.38
N VAL A 211 -19.48 -9.63 6.25
CA VAL A 211 -19.19 -8.36 6.93
C VAL A 211 -19.92 -7.23 6.22
N HIS A 212 -19.78 -7.13 4.90
CA HIS A 212 -20.38 -6.04 4.10
C HIS A 212 -21.78 -6.40 3.58
N HIS A 213 -22.50 -7.27 4.30
CA HIS A 213 -23.78 -7.81 3.86
C HIS A 213 -24.83 -6.71 3.63
N THR A 214 -24.93 -5.75 4.55
CA THR A 214 -25.85 -4.62 4.49
C THR A 214 -25.60 -3.75 3.25
N TYR A 215 -24.33 -3.51 2.89
CA TYR A 215 -23.97 -2.82 1.67
C TYR A 215 -24.40 -3.59 0.42
N PHE A 216 -24.17 -4.91 0.39
CA PHE A 216 -24.58 -5.73 -0.75
C PHE A 216 -26.11 -5.81 -0.90
N GLU A 217 -26.86 -5.92 0.19
CA GLU A 217 -28.32 -5.85 0.17
C GLU A 217 -28.80 -4.50 -0.38
N MET A 218 -28.25 -3.40 0.14
CA MET A 218 -28.57 -2.05 -0.34
C MET A 218 -28.30 -1.91 -1.85
N MET A 219 -27.16 -2.41 -2.34
CA MET A 219 -26.85 -2.38 -3.78
C MET A 219 -27.86 -3.18 -4.61
N LEU A 220 -28.24 -4.37 -4.16
CA LEU A 220 -29.23 -5.21 -4.85
C LEU A 220 -30.61 -4.55 -4.87
N GLU A 221 -31.04 -3.93 -3.76
CA GLU A 221 -32.29 -3.16 -3.69
C GLU A 221 -32.30 -1.95 -4.64
N LEU A 222 -31.14 -1.34 -4.88
CA LEU A 222 -30.94 -0.28 -5.88
C LEU A 222 -30.81 -0.82 -7.31
N GLY A 223 -31.01 -2.13 -7.53
CA GLY A 223 -30.90 -2.77 -8.84
C GLY A 223 -29.46 -2.86 -9.36
N GLN A 224 -28.47 -2.71 -8.50
CA GLN A 224 -27.05 -2.84 -8.82
C GLN A 224 -26.57 -4.26 -8.52
N THR A 225 -25.67 -4.81 -9.34
CA THR A 225 -24.97 -6.06 -9.03
C THR A 225 -23.58 -5.75 -8.49
N PRO A 226 -23.28 -6.07 -7.23
CA PRO A 226 -21.94 -5.86 -6.69
C PRO A 226 -20.88 -6.62 -7.51
N PRO A 227 -19.68 -6.03 -7.72
CA PRO A 227 -18.65 -6.63 -8.59
C PRO A 227 -18.24 -8.06 -8.15
N MET A 228 -18.28 -8.34 -6.85
CA MET A 228 -17.93 -9.64 -6.28
C MET A 228 -19.03 -10.70 -6.37
N LEU A 229 -20.19 -10.39 -6.97
CA LEU A 229 -21.39 -11.23 -6.93
C LEU A 229 -21.98 -11.61 -8.31
N GLY A 230 -21.42 -11.19 -9.45
CA GLY A 230 -22.12 -11.47 -10.71
C GLY A 230 -21.41 -11.09 -12.02
N ALA A 231 -20.13 -11.44 -12.18
CA ALA A 231 -19.43 -11.25 -13.45
C ALA A 231 -18.95 -12.57 -14.05
N ASP A 232 -19.04 -12.67 -15.38
CA ASP A 232 -18.50 -13.78 -16.17
C ASP A 232 -16.96 -13.79 -16.15
N ALA A 233 -16.38 -14.96 -16.42
CA ALA A 233 -14.93 -15.11 -16.46
C ALA A 233 -14.28 -14.11 -17.43
N THR A 234 -13.26 -13.39 -16.98
CA THR A 234 -12.57 -12.34 -17.74
C THR A 234 -11.07 -12.53 -17.60
N ASN A 235 -10.30 -12.50 -18.71
CA ASN A 235 -8.84 -12.63 -18.68
C ASN A 235 -8.32 -13.83 -17.87
N GLY A 236 -9.00 -14.97 -17.97
CA GLY A 236 -8.64 -16.18 -17.21
C GLY A 236 -8.98 -16.14 -15.72
N VAL A 237 -9.54 -15.04 -15.21
CA VAL A 237 -10.09 -14.92 -13.86
C VAL A 237 -11.51 -15.50 -13.86
N PRO A 238 -11.81 -16.53 -13.05
CA PRO A 238 -13.13 -17.15 -12.99
C PRO A 238 -14.14 -16.26 -12.24
N PRO A 239 -15.46 -16.53 -12.33
CA PRO A 239 -16.50 -15.78 -11.61
C PRO A 239 -16.31 -15.75 -10.10
N ALA A 240 -15.71 -16.80 -9.52
CA ALA A 240 -15.36 -16.87 -8.10
C ALA A 240 -14.18 -15.96 -7.70
N GLY A 241 -13.58 -15.25 -8.66
CA GLY A 241 -12.33 -14.53 -8.51
C GLY A 241 -11.13 -15.45 -8.37
N LEU A 242 -9.95 -14.85 -8.29
CA LEU A 242 -8.68 -15.54 -8.13
C LEU A 242 -7.85 -14.88 -7.02
N GLY A 243 -7.23 -15.71 -6.18
CA GLY A 243 -6.17 -15.31 -5.25
C GLY A 243 -4.80 -15.74 -5.75
N THR A 244 -3.81 -14.86 -5.73
CA THR A 244 -2.44 -15.19 -6.16
C THR A 244 -1.37 -14.42 -5.40
N GLU A 245 -0.13 -14.89 -5.50
CA GLU A 245 1.08 -14.28 -4.92
C GLU A 245 2.13 -14.01 -6.00
N PHE A 246 3.05 -13.08 -5.71
CA PHE A 246 4.11 -12.64 -6.63
C PHE A 246 5.52 -12.83 -6.05
N GLY A 247 5.65 -13.59 -4.96
CA GLY A 247 6.85 -13.64 -4.14
C GLY A 247 6.97 -12.44 -3.20
N ASN A 248 7.99 -12.45 -2.34
CA ASN A 248 8.28 -11.38 -1.36
C ASN A 248 7.08 -10.96 -0.49
N GLY A 249 6.13 -11.87 -0.26
CA GLY A 249 4.90 -11.60 0.50
C GLY A 249 3.92 -10.64 -0.20
N HIS A 250 4.13 -10.35 -1.49
CA HIS A 250 3.22 -9.57 -2.31
C HIS A 250 2.11 -10.45 -2.85
N SER A 251 0.86 -10.02 -2.72
CA SER A 251 -0.28 -10.80 -3.13
C SER A 251 -1.43 -9.93 -3.60
N THR A 252 -2.34 -10.54 -4.36
CA THR A 252 -3.55 -9.87 -4.80
C THR A 252 -4.71 -10.85 -4.81
N LEU A 253 -5.89 -10.33 -4.49
CA LEU A 253 -7.14 -10.93 -4.95
C LEU A 253 -7.61 -10.18 -6.19
N MET A 254 -8.32 -10.89 -7.06
CA MET A 254 -8.84 -10.37 -8.32
C MET A 254 -10.26 -10.87 -8.57
N TYR A 255 -11.13 -10.00 -9.07
CA TYR A 255 -12.47 -10.38 -9.52
C TYR A 255 -12.69 -9.96 -10.97
N PRO A 256 -13.43 -10.75 -11.76
CA PRO A 256 -13.92 -10.28 -13.04
C PRO A 256 -14.95 -9.16 -12.83
N GLY A 257 -15.02 -8.22 -13.77
CA GLY A 257 -15.88 -7.05 -13.65
C GLY A 257 -15.29 -6.02 -12.69
N ASN A 258 -14.86 -4.88 -13.24
CA ASN A 258 -14.20 -3.84 -12.45
C ASN A 258 -15.16 -2.83 -11.79
N GLY A 259 -16.47 -3.14 -11.76
CA GLY A 259 -17.51 -2.48 -10.96
C GLY A 259 -17.84 -1.01 -11.30
N LEU A 260 -19.09 -0.69 -11.60
CA LEU A 260 -19.55 0.69 -11.84
C LEU A 260 -20.87 0.97 -11.10
N PRO A 261 -20.94 0.76 -9.77
CA PRO A 261 -22.17 0.99 -9.02
C PRO A 261 -22.65 2.42 -9.21
N LEU A 262 -23.92 2.59 -9.54
CA LEU A 262 -24.60 3.90 -9.64
C LEU A 262 -23.95 4.87 -10.66
N ALA A 263 -23.15 4.37 -11.61
CA ALA A 263 -22.54 5.21 -12.64
C ALA A 263 -23.61 5.68 -13.65
N ASN A 264 -23.64 6.98 -13.92
CA ASN A 264 -24.50 7.53 -14.96
C ASN A 264 -23.93 7.29 -16.37
N GLU A 265 -24.70 7.63 -17.41
CA GLU A 265 -24.31 7.42 -18.81
C GLU A 265 -23.02 8.14 -19.21
N HIS A 266 -22.74 9.31 -18.63
CA HIS A 266 -21.53 10.07 -18.92
C HIS A 266 -20.29 9.36 -18.39
N VAL A 267 -20.32 8.92 -17.13
CA VAL A 267 -19.21 8.15 -16.51
C VAL A 267 -18.96 6.85 -17.26
N GLN A 268 -20.03 6.13 -17.65
CA GLN A 268 -19.91 4.91 -18.43
C GLN A 268 -19.24 5.15 -19.80
N ARG A 269 -19.61 6.23 -20.49
CA ARG A 269 -19.02 6.63 -21.76
C ARG A 269 -17.55 7.02 -21.61
N SER A 270 -17.22 7.84 -20.62
CA SER A 270 -15.85 8.29 -20.34
C SER A 270 -14.92 7.10 -20.10
N LEU A 271 -15.35 6.12 -19.30
CA LEU A 271 -14.58 4.90 -19.09
C LEU A 271 -14.43 4.05 -20.37
N ALA A 272 -15.50 3.92 -21.17
CA ALA A 272 -15.46 3.19 -22.44
C ALA A 272 -14.46 3.83 -23.43
N GLU A 273 -14.39 5.16 -23.48
CA GLU A 273 -13.42 5.90 -24.29
C GLU A 273 -11.98 5.69 -23.82
N LEU A 274 -11.72 5.73 -22.50
CA LEU A 274 -10.41 5.41 -21.93
C LEU A 274 -9.98 3.99 -22.27
N ARG A 275 -10.90 3.02 -22.14
CA ARG A 275 -10.65 1.63 -22.51
C ARG A 275 -10.35 1.50 -24.00
N ALA A 276 -11.11 2.14 -24.88
CA ALA A 276 -10.90 2.08 -26.32
C ALA A 276 -9.49 2.58 -26.71
N LYS A 277 -9.04 3.67 -26.10
CA LYS A 277 -7.67 4.18 -26.27
C LYS A 277 -6.62 3.18 -25.76
N ALA A 278 -6.87 2.51 -24.63
CA ALA A 278 -5.98 1.47 -24.13
C ALA A 278 -5.94 0.24 -25.03
N VAL A 279 -7.05 -0.16 -25.66
CA VAL A 279 -7.09 -1.25 -26.65
C VAL A 279 -6.24 -0.88 -27.88
N GLU A 280 -6.38 0.35 -28.39
CA GLU A 280 -5.58 0.83 -29.51
C GLU A 280 -4.08 0.82 -29.19
N ARG A 281 -3.72 1.21 -27.96
CA ARG A 281 -2.31 1.34 -27.54
C ARG A 281 -1.65 0.01 -27.15
N PHE A 282 -2.39 -0.86 -26.47
CA PHE A 282 -1.82 -2.04 -25.78
C PHE A 282 -2.43 -3.37 -26.23
N GLY A 283 -3.48 -3.33 -27.05
CA GLY A 283 -4.26 -4.50 -27.43
C GLY A 283 -5.33 -4.88 -26.40
N GLU A 284 -6.27 -5.70 -26.86
CA GLU A 284 -7.48 -6.07 -26.11
C GLU A 284 -7.17 -6.80 -24.80
N SER A 285 -6.21 -7.74 -24.81
CA SER A 285 -5.89 -8.53 -23.61
C SER A 285 -5.40 -7.66 -22.45
N TYR A 286 -4.47 -6.74 -22.72
CA TYR A 286 -3.92 -5.83 -21.73
C TYR A 286 -4.96 -4.80 -21.28
N ALA A 287 -5.69 -4.18 -22.22
CA ALA A 287 -6.75 -3.23 -21.89
C ALA A 287 -7.87 -3.87 -21.03
N SER A 288 -8.21 -5.13 -21.30
CA SER A 288 -9.11 -5.92 -20.45
C SER A 288 -8.56 -6.10 -19.04
N ALA A 289 -7.24 -6.33 -18.89
CA ALA A 289 -6.63 -6.46 -17.57
C ALA A 289 -6.72 -5.13 -16.79
N VAL A 290 -6.49 -4.01 -17.47
CA VAL A 290 -6.58 -2.66 -16.88
C VAL A 290 -8.02 -2.35 -16.44
N PHE A 291 -9.01 -2.47 -17.33
CA PHE A 291 -10.35 -1.90 -17.13
C PHE A 291 -11.44 -2.89 -16.70
N ASN A 292 -11.23 -4.20 -16.84
CA ASN A 292 -12.27 -5.20 -16.65
C ASN A 292 -12.03 -6.15 -15.47
N LEU A 293 -10.95 -5.96 -14.70
CA LEU A 293 -10.64 -6.72 -13.50
C LEU A 293 -10.52 -5.78 -12.29
N ALA A 294 -11.23 -6.09 -11.21
CA ALA A 294 -11.04 -5.45 -9.92
C ALA A 294 -9.91 -6.12 -9.14
N ARG A 295 -9.13 -5.34 -8.40
CA ARG A 295 -7.98 -5.84 -7.61
C ARG A 295 -7.91 -5.18 -6.25
N ASN A 296 -7.64 -6.00 -5.22
CA ASN A 296 -7.06 -5.53 -3.97
C ASN A 296 -5.70 -6.20 -3.82
N SER A 297 -4.64 -5.40 -3.71
CA SER A 297 -3.27 -5.88 -3.67
C SER A 297 -2.58 -5.41 -2.40
N VAL A 298 -1.83 -6.33 -1.77
CA VAL A 298 -0.96 -6.05 -0.62
C VAL A 298 0.48 -6.21 -1.05
N PHE A 299 1.30 -5.23 -0.71
CA PHE A 299 2.73 -5.26 -0.82
C PHE A 299 3.32 -5.27 0.59
N PHE A 300 3.97 -6.38 0.92
CA PHE A 300 4.62 -6.59 2.21
C PHE A 300 5.53 -5.41 2.57
N PRO A 301 5.46 -4.85 3.78
CA PRO A 301 4.66 -5.35 4.89
C PRO A 301 3.24 -4.81 4.92
N SER A 302 3.04 -3.54 4.56
CA SER A 302 1.86 -2.77 5.00
C SER A 302 1.35 -1.74 3.99
N PHE A 303 1.70 -1.91 2.70
CA PHE A 303 1.19 -1.07 1.63
C PHE A 303 0.06 -1.79 0.87
N VAL A 304 -1.05 -1.11 0.67
CA VAL A 304 -2.24 -1.64 -0.02
C VAL A 304 -2.58 -0.75 -1.20
N LEU A 305 -2.80 -1.36 -2.36
CA LEU A 305 -3.28 -0.72 -3.57
C LEU A 305 -4.59 -1.38 -4.00
N ILE A 306 -5.66 -0.61 -3.96
CA ILE A 306 -7.00 -1.02 -4.37
C ILE A 306 -7.26 -0.39 -5.73
N ASP A 307 -7.70 -1.18 -6.69
CA ASP A 307 -7.97 -0.77 -8.05
C ASP A 307 -9.34 -1.26 -8.50
N LEU A 308 -10.32 -0.35 -8.41
CA LEU A 308 -11.67 -0.53 -8.93
C LEU A 308 -12.06 0.65 -9.83
N ASN A 309 -12.95 0.45 -10.80
CA ASN A 309 -13.39 1.55 -11.68
C ASN A 309 -14.10 2.67 -10.91
N PHE A 310 -14.75 2.36 -9.79
CA PHE A 310 -15.39 3.35 -8.93
C PHE A 310 -14.47 3.96 -7.86
N GLY A 311 -13.20 3.55 -7.79
CA GLY A 311 -12.21 4.14 -6.90
C GLY A 311 -10.89 3.40 -6.88
N MET A 312 -9.79 4.14 -6.96
CA MET A 312 -8.45 3.60 -6.74
C MET A 312 -7.90 4.21 -5.45
N ILE A 313 -7.35 3.37 -4.58
CA ILE A 313 -6.93 3.79 -3.24
C ILE A 313 -5.52 3.29 -2.94
N ILE A 314 -4.70 4.21 -2.47
CA ILE A 314 -3.44 3.94 -1.77
C ILE A 314 -3.78 3.90 -0.29
N ARG A 315 -3.42 2.83 0.42
CA ARG A 315 -3.56 2.73 1.88
C ARG A 315 -2.26 2.25 2.50
N THR A 316 -1.84 2.90 3.58
CA THR A 316 -0.72 2.47 4.43
C THR A 316 -1.22 2.12 5.82
N ILE A 317 -0.73 1.02 6.36
CA ILE A 317 -1.14 0.48 7.66
C ILE A 317 0.04 0.59 8.63
N THR A 318 -0.04 1.57 9.54
CA THR A 318 1.07 1.93 10.43
C THR A 318 0.85 1.35 11.82
N PRO A 319 1.72 0.44 12.31
CA PRO A 319 1.67 -0.02 13.69
C PRO A 319 1.98 1.11 14.67
N LEU A 320 1.09 1.32 15.64
CA LEU A 320 1.32 2.18 16.82
C LEU A 320 1.60 1.38 18.10
N GLY A 321 1.27 0.08 18.09
CA GLY A 321 1.50 -0.86 19.17
C GLY A 321 1.01 -2.27 18.79
N PRO A 322 1.14 -3.28 19.67
CA PRO A 322 0.68 -4.64 19.39
C PRO A 322 -0.85 -4.73 19.21
N ALA A 323 -1.63 -3.78 19.73
CA ALA A 323 -3.09 -3.76 19.58
C ALA A 323 -3.63 -2.39 19.13
N LYS A 324 -2.79 -1.58 18.44
CA LYS A 324 -3.20 -0.27 17.94
C LYS A 324 -2.55 0.04 16.60
N THR A 325 -3.37 0.48 15.66
CA THR A 325 -2.94 0.74 14.28
C THR A 325 -3.51 2.08 13.81
N GLU A 326 -2.72 2.83 13.05
CA GLU A 326 -3.16 3.98 12.29
C GLU A 326 -3.19 3.63 10.81
N VAL A 327 -4.23 4.10 10.12
CA VAL A 327 -4.40 3.92 8.68
C VAL A 327 -4.44 5.28 8.03
N ALA A 328 -3.62 5.47 7.00
CA ALA A 328 -3.68 6.61 6.11
C ALA A 328 -4.05 6.13 4.71
N SER A 329 -4.94 6.86 4.05
CA SER A 329 -5.48 6.50 2.74
C SER A 329 -5.63 7.72 1.83
N TRP A 330 -5.30 7.53 0.55
CA TRP A 330 -5.34 8.53 -0.50
C TRP A 330 -6.06 7.97 -1.72
N GLN A 331 -6.83 8.82 -2.40
CA GLN A 331 -7.45 8.46 -3.67
C GLN A 331 -6.49 8.75 -4.82
N LEU A 332 -6.39 7.78 -5.72
CA LEU A 332 -5.76 7.93 -7.03
C LEU A 332 -6.83 8.09 -8.10
N VAL A 333 -6.51 8.90 -9.11
CA VAL A 333 -7.31 8.99 -10.33
C VAL A 333 -6.43 8.96 -11.57
N PRO A 334 -6.95 8.46 -12.71
CA PRO A 334 -6.31 8.66 -14.01
C PRO A 334 -6.10 10.15 -14.27
N ARG A 335 -4.90 10.57 -14.70
CA ARG A 335 -4.65 11.98 -15.04
C ARG A 335 -5.53 12.40 -16.20
N GLY A 336 -6.05 13.62 -16.12
CA GLY A 336 -6.94 14.17 -17.13
C GLY A 336 -8.37 13.64 -17.06
N ILE A 337 -8.75 12.95 -15.98
CA ILE A 337 -10.14 12.55 -15.73
C ILE A 337 -11.06 13.77 -15.76
N ASP A 338 -12.23 13.62 -16.37
CA ASP A 338 -13.23 14.68 -16.42
C ASP A 338 -13.89 14.90 -15.03
N GLN A 339 -14.43 16.10 -14.82
CA GLN A 339 -14.93 16.51 -13.51
C GLN A 339 -16.07 15.63 -12.97
N GLU A 340 -16.93 15.10 -13.85
CA GLU A 340 -18.07 14.29 -13.45
C GLU A 340 -17.63 12.87 -13.07
N SER A 341 -16.73 12.25 -13.85
CA SER A 341 -16.10 10.98 -13.49
C SER A 341 -15.22 11.09 -12.24
N LEU A 342 -14.56 12.23 -12.03
CA LEU A 342 -13.81 12.54 -10.81
C LEU A 342 -14.75 12.57 -9.60
N GLN A 343 -15.85 13.32 -9.67
CA GLN A 343 -16.82 13.41 -8.59
C GLN A 343 -17.43 12.04 -8.27
N TYR A 344 -17.79 11.27 -9.30
CA TYR A 344 -18.28 9.90 -9.14
C TYR A 344 -17.31 9.02 -8.34
N ARG A 345 -16.01 9.04 -8.67
CA ARG A 345 -14.99 8.26 -7.95
C ARG A 345 -14.79 8.76 -6.51
N ILE A 346 -14.80 10.07 -6.30
CA ILE A 346 -14.70 10.66 -4.97
C ILE A 346 -15.87 10.20 -4.08
N ASP A 347 -17.09 10.30 -4.59
CA ASP A 347 -18.32 9.94 -3.86
C ASP A 347 -18.31 8.45 -3.51
N ASN A 348 -18.06 7.56 -4.47
CA ASN A 348 -18.02 6.13 -4.20
C ASN A 348 -16.90 5.73 -3.23
N SER A 349 -15.71 6.32 -3.40
CA SER A 349 -14.60 6.02 -2.49
C SER A 349 -14.87 6.52 -1.07
N LEU A 350 -15.53 7.67 -0.90
CA LEU A 350 -15.98 8.17 0.40
C LEU A 350 -17.07 7.27 1.01
N THR A 351 -18.10 6.92 0.22
CA THR A 351 -19.25 6.15 0.70
C THR A 351 -18.90 4.70 1.03
N PHE A 352 -17.90 4.09 0.40
CA PHE A 352 -17.52 2.71 0.68
C PHE A 352 -16.29 2.59 1.58
N TRP A 353 -15.14 3.15 1.17
CA TRP A 353 -13.85 3.03 1.87
C TRP A 353 -13.45 4.25 2.71
N GLY A 354 -14.27 5.30 2.75
CA GLY A 354 -14.03 6.43 3.63
C GLY A 354 -14.05 6.00 5.10
N PRO A 355 -13.45 6.77 6.03
CA PRO A 355 -13.46 6.46 7.45
C PRO A 355 -14.86 6.26 8.06
N ALA A 356 -15.87 6.88 7.45
CA ALA A 356 -17.29 6.73 7.80
C ALA A 356 -18.11 6.14 6.63
N GLY A 357 -17.45 5.41 5.73
CA GLY A 357 -18.09 4.68 4.64
C GLY A 357 -18.83 3.44 5.13
N LEU A 358 -19.38 2.67 4.21
CA LEU A 358 -20.21 1.50 4.51
C LEU A 358 -19.41 0.20 4.68
N ALA A 359 -18.12 0.16 4.31
CA ALA A 359 -17.27 -1.00 4.52
C ALA A 359 -16.25 -0.81 5.65
N THR A 360 -15.66 0.39 5.76
CA THR A 360 -14.55 0.60 6.71
C THR A 360 -14.95 0.41 8.18
N PRO A 361 -16.09 0.92 8.66
CA PRO A 361 -16.56 0.66 10.03
C PRO A 361 -16.87 -0.83 10.28
N ASP A 362 -17.42 -1.54 9.30
CA ASP A 362 -17.72 -2.97 9.41
C ASP A 362 -16.42 -3.78 9.54
N ASP A 363 -15.40 -3.47 8.74
CA ASP A 363 -14.06 -4.05 8.87
C ASP A 363 -13.45 -3.72 10.23
N VAL A 364 -13.47 -2.45 10.65
CA VAL A 364 -12.88 -2.01 11.93
C VAL A 364 -13.51 -2.77 13.10
N GLU A 365 -14.84 -2.91 13.15
CA GLU A 365 -15.50 -3.65 14.21
C GLU A 365 -15.11 -5.13 14.19
N ALA A 366 -15.09 -5.79 13.02
CA ALA A 366 -14.68 -7.18 12.90
C ALA A 366 -13.24 -7.41 13.41
N LEU A 367 -12.30 -6.53 13.06
CA LEU A 367 -10.90 -6.64 13.45
C LEU A 367 -10.69 -6.32 14.94
N GLU A 368 -11.40 -5.34 15.50
CA GLU A 368 -11.35 -5.07 16.94
C GLU A 368 -11.96 -6.20 17.77
N GLN A 369 -13.01 -6.86 17.27
CA GLN A 369 -13.57 -8.07 17.89
C GLN A 369 -12.57 -9.24 17.85
N ALA A 370 -11.86 -9.43 16.74
CA ALA A 370 -10.77 -10.42 16.66
C ALA A 370 -9.69 -10.12 17.72
N GLN A 371 -9.26 -8.85 17.83
CA GLN A 371 -8.28 -8.42 18.84
C GLN A 371 -8.76 -8.70 20.27
N ARG A 372 -10.03 -8.39 20.58
CA ARG A 372 -10.63 -8.70 21.90
C ARG A 372 -10.60 -10.22 22.15
N GLY A 373 -10.93 -11.02 21.15
CA GLY A 373 -10.93 -12.49 21.23
C GLY A 373 -9.55 -13.08 21.55
N PHE A 374 -8.46 -12.40 21.21
CA PHE A 374 -7.11 -12.84 21.56
C PHE A 374 -6.81 -12.79 23.07
N SER A 375 -7.70 -12.26 23.91
CA SER A 375 -7.60 -12.42 25.37
C SER A 375 -7.65 -13.89 25.81
N ALA A 376 -8.21 -14.78 24.98
CA ALA A 376 -8.28 -16.23 25.21
C ALA A 376 -7.05 -16.99 24.63
N LEU A 377 -5.91 -16.32 24.43
CA LEU A 377 -4.70 -16.89 23.83
C LEU A 377 -4.22 -18.19 24.50
N ARG A 378 -4.40 -18.29 25.83
CA ARG A 378 -3.97 -19.45 26.62
C ARG A 378 -4.76 -20.71 26.27
N GLU A 379 -6.03 -20.56 25.94
CA GLU A 379 -6.94 -21.65 25.60
C GLU A 379 -7.05 -21.87 24.09
N VAL A 380 -6.96 -20.80 23.30
CA VAL A 380 -7.12 -20.81 21.84
C VAL A 380 -5.93 -20.09 21.20
N THR A 381 -4.85 -20.82 21.00
CA THR A 381 -3.54 -20.29 20.59
C THR A 381 -3.43 -19.98 19.10
N TRP A 382 -4.10 -20.75 18.25
CA TRP A 382 -3.87 -20.72 16.81
C TRP A 382 -5.07 -20.16 16.04
N SER A 383 -4.79 -19.35 15.03
CA SER A 383 -5.74 -18.97 13.97
C SER A 383 -5.46 -19.81 12.73
N ASP A 384 -6.51 -20.38 12.12
CA ASP A 384 -6.41 -21.15 10.88
C ASP A 384 -6.44 -20.21 9.67
N ILE A 385 -5.57 -20.46 8.70
CA ILE A 385 -5.51 -19.76 7.40
C ILE A 385 -5.40 -20.82 6.29
N SER A 386 -6.01 -21.99 6.49
CA SER A 386 -5.82 -23.17 5.63
C SER A 386 -6.70 -23.15 4.38
N LYS A 387 -7.65 -22.22 4.26
CA LYS A 387 -8.66 -22.28 3.22
C LYS A 387 -8.03 -22.19 1.83
N GLY A 388 -8.32 -23.21 1.02
CA GLY A 388 -7.80 -23.35 -0.34
C GLY A 388 -6.35 -23.81 -0.46
N MET A 389 -5.69 -24.16 0.64
CA MET A 389 -4.37 -24.78 0.62
C MET A 389 -4.39 -26.10 -0.17
N GLY A 390 -3.38 -26.32 -1.00
CA GLY A 390 -3.29 -27.49 -1.90
C GLY A 390 -4.09 -27.38 -3.20
N LYS A 391 -4.90 -26.32 -3.38
CA LYS A 391 -5.55 -26.06 -4.68
C LYS A 391 -4.53 -25.54 -5.68
N LYS A 392 -4.58 -26.06 -6.92
CA LYS A 392 -3.77 -25.54 -8.05
C LYS A 392 -4.12 -24.10 -8.44
N ARG A 393 -5.36 -23.68 -8.22
CA ARG A 393 -5.88 -22.34 -8.53
C ARG A 393 -6.80 -21.87 -7.41
N PRO A 394 -6.27 -21.19 -6.39
CA PRO A 394 -7.08 -20.64 -5.30
C PRO A 394 -8.03 -19.54 -5.79
N ALA A 395 -9.27 -19.56 -5.31
CA ALA A 395 -10.25 -18.52 -5.59
C ALA A 395 -9.92 -17.24 -4.80
N ALA A 396 -10.55 -16.10 -5.15
CA ALA A 396 -10.33 -14.85 -4.41
C ALA A 396 -10.75 -14.93 -2.93
N ASN A 397 -11.67 -15.83 -2.59
CA ASN A 397 -12.08 -16.10 -1.21
C ASN A 397 -11.28 -17.21 -0.52
N ASP A 398 -10.27 -17.80 -1.16
CA ASP A 398 -9.29 -18.65 -0.50
C ASP A 398 -8.16 -17.77 0.08
N GLU A 399 -7.29 -18.36 0.91
CA GLU A 399 -6.37 -17.60 1.77
C GLU A 399 -4.89 -17.72 1.35
N LEU A 400 -4.61 -18.10 0.10
CA LEU A 400 -3.24 -18.15 -0.43
C LEU A 400 -2.51 -16.81 -0.23
N GLN A 401 -3.21 -15.71 -0.46
CA GLN A 401 -2.72 -14.34 -0.39
C GLN A 401 -2.17 -14.01 1.00
N MET A 402 -2.88 -14.47 2.03
CA MET A 402 -2.49 -14.31 3.44
C MET A 402 -1.32 -15.22 3.79
N ARG A 403 -1.37 -16.50 3.38
CA ARG A 403 -0.28 -17.44 3.65
C ARG A 403 1.04 -16.99 3.00
N ALA A 404 1.00 -16.45 1.78
CA ALA A 404 2.15 -15.85 1.11
C ALA A 404 2.77 -14.70 1.94
N TRP A 405 1.93 -13.81 2.46
CA TRP A 405 2.36 -12.73 3.33
C TRP A 405 2.98 -13.25 4.64
N TRP A 406 2.36 -14.24 5.28
CA TRP A 406 2.86 -14.85 6.51
C TRP A 406 4.17 -15.62 6.33
N ARG A 407 4.38 -16.28 5.18
CA ARG A 407 5.67 -16.89 4.87
C ARG A 407 6.78 -15.85 4.74
N GLN A 408 6.49 -14.71 4.12
CA GLN A 408 7.45 -13.62 4.06
C GLN A 408 7.71 -13.03 5.46
N TRP A 409 6.66 -12.83 6.26
CA TRP A 409 6.81 -12.42 7.66
C TRP A 409 7.70 -13.42 8.42
N HIS A 410 7.47 -14.72 8.27
CA HIS A 410 8.27 -15.78 8.88
C HIS A 410 9.74 -15.70 8.48
N LYS A 411 10.00 -15.57 7.17
CA LYS A 411 11.35 -15.45 6.62
C LYS A 411 12.07 -14.24 7.21
N VAL A 412 11.41 -13.10 7.30
CA VAL A 412 12.00 -11.87 7.84
C VAL A 412 12.23 -11.96 9.35
N MET A 413 11.29 -12.55 10.09
CA MET A 413 11.38 -12.66 11.55
C MET A 413 12.38 -13.73 12.00
N ASN A 414 12.41 -14.87 11.33
CA ASN A 414 13.13 -16.07 11.78
C ASN A 414 14.31 -16.47 10.87
N GLY A 415 14.46 -15.87 9.69
CA GLY A 415 15.49 -16.22 8.71
C GLY A 415 15.25 -17.53 7.97
N VAL A 416 14.05 -18.12 8.12
CA VAL A 416 13.69 -19.41 7.53
C VAL A 416 12.72 -19.19 6.37
N ASP A 417 13.19 -19.52 5.17
CA ASP A 417 12.39 -19.41 3.95
C ASP A 417 11.43 -20.61 3.83
N LEU A 418 10.14 -20.32 3.74
CA LEU A 418 9.10 -21.32 3.48
C LEU A 418 8.69 -21.17 2.00
N PRO A 419 8.77 -22.23 1.19
CA PRO A 419 8.53 -22.13 -0.24
C PRO A 419 7.08 -21.72 -0.56
N SER A 420 6.90 -21.06 -1.71
CA SER A 420 5.60 -20.70 -2.28
C SER A 420 4.70 -21.93 -2.50
N GLU A 421 3.38 -21.74 -2.51
CA GLU A 421 2.43 -22.81 -2.85
C GLU A 421 2.15 -22.92 -4.35
N VAL A 422 2.52 -21.89 -5.13
CA VAL A 422 2.20 -21.81 -6.55
C VAL A 422 3.48 -21.95 -7.35
N GLU A 423 3.55 -23.03 -8.15
CA GLU A 423 4.76 -23.31 -8.92
C GLU A 423 4.92 -22.38 -10.14
N GLU A 424 3.85 -21.77 -10.64
CA GLU A 424 3.89 -20.76 -11.71
C GLU A 424 2.44 -20.29 -11.97
N PHE A 425 2.06 -19.12 -11.45
CA PHE A 425 0.87 -18.46 -11.93
C PHE A 425 1.13 -16.98 -12.11
N VAL A 426 1.34 -16.57 -13.36
CA VAL A 426 1.23 -15.17 -13.74
C VAL A 426 -0.17 -15.01 -14.37
N PRO A 427 -1.10 -14.28 -13.73
CA PRO A 427 -2.45 -14.05 -14.28
C PRO A 427 -2.45 -13.29 -15.61
N PHE A 428 -1.28 -12.78 -16.00
CA PHE A 428 -1.13 -11.78 -17.02
C PHE A 428 -0.21 -12.32 -18.08
N ASP A 429 -0.67 -12.26 -19.32
CA ASP A 429 0.17 -12.49 -20.47
C ASP A 429 1.31 -11.45 -20.47
N GLN A 430 2.47 -11.84 -19.94
CA GLN A 430 3.65 -10.96 -19.90
C GLN A 430 4.18 -10.66 -21.30
N GLN A 431 3.75 -11.40 -22.34
CA GLN A 431 4.22 -11.18 -23.72
C GLN A 431 3.74 -9.83 -24.28
N HIS A 432 2.65 -9.29 -23.72
CA HIS A 432 2.09 -8.00 -24.11
C HIS A 432 2.33 -6.89 -23.07
N ARG A 433 3.25 -7.08 -22.11
CA ARG A 433 3.68 -5.96 -21.27
C ARG A 433 4.29 -4.91 -22.21
N PRO A 434 3.70 -3.71 -22.34
CA PRO A 434 4.38 -2.64 -23.03
C PRO A 434 5.71 -2.46 -22.31
N ARG A 435 6.83 -2.35 -23.05
CA ARG A 435 8.09 -1.94 -22.40
C ARG A 435 7.76 -0.66 -21.62
N PRO A 436 8.27 -0.50 -20.38
CA PRO A 436 8.08 0.75 -19.65
C PRO A 436 8.39 1.88 -20.62
N VAL A 437 7.44 2.80 -20.81
CA VAL A 437 7.79 4.04 -21.48
C VAL A 437 8.86 4.63 -20.59
N ASP A 438 10.10 4.68 -21.12
CA ASP A 438 11.23 5.30 -20.45
C ASP A 438 10.72 6.60 -19.83
N ALA A 439 11.11 6.80 -18.56
CA ALA A 439 10.73 7.95 -17.75
C ALA A 439 10.56 9.19 -18.64
N LEU A 440 9.42 9.87 -18.47
CA LEU A 440 9.16 11.19 -19.05
C LEU A 440 10.48 11.95 -19.21
N PRO A 441 10.82 12.46 -20.41
CA PRO A 441 12.12 13.05 -20.65
C PRO A 441 12.37 14.07 -19.54
N LYS A 442 13.51 13.91 -18.84
CA LYS A 442 13.97 14.87 -17.84
C LYS A 442 13.92 16.25 -18.49
N ALA A 443 12.96 17.07 -18.08
CA ALA A 443 12.85 18.47 -18.47
C ALA A 443 13.70 19.33 -17.52
#